data_AF-A0A7W5B5H3-F1
#
_entry.id   AF-A0A7W5B5H3-F1
#
_cell.length_a   1.000
_cell.length_b   1.000
_cell.length_c   1.000
_cell.angle_alpha   90.00
_cell.angle_beta   90.00
_cell.angle_gamma   90.00
#
_symmetry.space_group_name_H-M   'P 1'
#
loop_
_entity.id
_entity.type
_entity.pdbx_description
1 polymer ?
#
loop_
_entity_poly.entity_id
_entity_poly.type
_entity_poly.pdbx_seq_one_letter_code
_entity_poly.pdbx_strand_id
1 'polypeptide(L)' 'MLVKKAYKYRIYPNHEQQLLIQKTLGCCRFVFNHFLDKWNTTYVETGKGLS' A
#
# COMPACT_ATOMS: atom_id res chain seq x y z
N MET A 1 11.89 -30.38 -7.14
CA MET A 1 12.34 -29.01 -6.77
C MET A 1 11.28 -28.03 -7.27
N LEU A 2 10.64 -27.26 -6.38
CA LEU A 2 9.58 -26.31 -6.75
C LEU A 2 10.22 -25.01 -7.28
N VAL A 3 10.23 -24.83 -8.60
CA VAL A 3 10.73 -23.60 -9.24
C VAL A 3 9.64 -22.53 -9.18
N LYS A 4 9.83 -21.52 -8.34
CA LYS A 4 8.97 -20.33 -8.34
C LYS A 4 9.33 -19.45 -9.53
N LYS A 5 8.48 -19.44 -10.56
CA LYS A 5 8.62 -18.55 -11.72
C LYS A 5 8.01 -17.19 -11.39
N ALA A 6 8.78 -16.12 -11.60
CA ALA A 6 8.26 -14.76 -11.59
C ALA A 6 7.85 -14.37 -13.01
N TYR A 7 6.60 -13.92 -13.18
CA TYR A 7 6.08 -13.47 -14.47
C TYR A 7 5.89 -11.95 -14.43
N LYS A 8 6.37 -11.27 -15.47
CA LYS A 8 6.16 -9.85 -15.66
C LYS A 8 4.97 -9.65 -16.59
N TYR A 9 3.92 -9.02 -16.09
CA TYR A 9 2.74 -8.67 -16.88
C TYR A 9 2.64 -7.16 -17.07
N ARG A 10 2.11 -6.75 -18.22
CA ARG A 10 1.67 -5.39 -18.47
C ARG A 10 0.16 -5.41 -18.63
N ILE A 11 -0.53 -4.56 -17.87
CA ILE A 11 -1.98 -4.40 -17.93
C ILE A 11 -2.33 -3.18 -18.78
N TYR A 12 -3.44 -3.26 -19.53
CA TYR A 12 -3.98 -2.18 -20.36
C TYR A 12 -5.43 -1.92 -19.94
N PRO A 13 -5.64 -1.20 -18.83
CA PRO A 13 -6.97 -0.99 -18.27
C PRO A 13 -7.81 -0.06 -19.15
N ASN A 14 -9.10 -0.35 -19.27
CA ASN A 14 -10.07 0.58 -19.84
C ASN A 14 -10.32 1.77 -18.89
N HIS A 15 -11.12 2.75 -19.32
CA HIS A 15 -11.34 3.97 -18.55
C HIS A 15 -11.92 3.72 -17.14
N GLU A 16 -12.92 2.84 -17.03
CA GLU A 16 -13.55 2.50 -15.74
C GLU A 16 -12.56 1.81 -14.80
N GLN A 17 -11.74 0.89 -15.32
CA GLN A 17 -10.70 0.21 -14.56
C GLN A 17 -9.62 1.19 -14.07
N GLN A 18 -9.21 2.15 -14.90
CA GLN A 18 -8.26 3.18 -14.48
C GLN A 18 -8.79 4.00 -13.31
N LEU A 19 -10.06 4.45 -13.40
CA LEU A 19 -10.72 5.18 -12.32
C LEU A 19 -10.78 4.36 -11.03
N LEU A 20 -11.16 3.08 -11.13
CA LEU A 20 -11.22 2.20 -9.97
C LEU A 20 -9.82 2.02 -9.34
N ILE A 21 -8.80 1.72 -10.14
CA ILE A 21 -7.42 1.56 -9.68
C ILE A 21 -6.92 2.83 -8.97
N GLN A 22 -7.17 4.01 -9.55
CA GLN A 22 -6.77 5.28 -8.94
C GLN A 22 -7.45 5.49 -7.58
N LYS A 23 -8.77 5.25 -7.48
CA LYS A 23 -9.50 5.35 -6.22
C LYS A 23 -8.95 4.37 -5.17
N THR A 24 -8.78 3.11 -5.55
CA THR A 24 -8.27 2.08 -4.64
C THR A 24 -6.87 2.41 -4.14
N LEU A 25 -5.92 2.70 -5.04
CA LEU A 25 -4.55 3.03 -4.65
C LEU A 25 -4.48 4.33 -3.83
N GLY A 26 -5.33 5.31 -4.14
CA GLY A 26 -5.46 6.54 -3.36
C GLY A 26 -5.91 6.27 -1.92
N CYS A 27 -7.00 5.51 -1.74
CA CYS A 27 -7.50 5.14 -0.42
C CYS A 27 -6.47 4.32 0.38
N CYS A 28 -5.83 3.32 -0.24
CA CYS A 28 -4.79 2.52 0.41
C CYS A 28 -3.61 3.39 0.85
N ARG A 29 -3.15 4.31 -0.01
CA ARG A 29 -2.05 5.23 0.31
C ARG A 29 -2.40 6.15 1.48
N PHE A 30 -3.63 6.67 1.51
CA PHE A 30 -4.10 7.52 2.60
C PHE A 30 -4.06 6.77 3.94
N VAL A 31 -4.67 5.58 4.00
CA VAL A 31 -4.71 4.77 5.23
C VAL A 31 -3.29 4.40 5.68
N PHE A 32 -2.45 3.92 4.76
CA PHE A 32 -1.07 3.54 5.07
C PHE A 32 -0.28 4.73 5.65
N ASN A 33 -0.34 5.89 4.98
CA ASN A 33 0.40 7.07 5.43
C ASN A 33 -0.10 7.59 6.79
N HIS A 34 -1.41 7.54 7.04
CA HIS A 34 -1.97 7.93 8.33
C HIS A 34 -1.42 7.08 9.48
N PHE A 35 -1.40 5.75 9.31
CA PHE A 35 -0.89 4.86 10.35
C PHE A 35 0.63 4.86 10.44
N LEU A 36 1.34 5.08 9.33
CA LEU A 36 2.79 5.28 9.33
C LEU A 36 3.17 6.51 10.15
N ASP A 37 2.50 7.64 9.92
CA ASP A 37 2.72 8.88 10.66
C ASP A 37 2.45 8.69 12.17
N LYS A 38 1.32 8.05 12.48
CA LYS A 38 0.97 7.70 13.86
C LYS A 38 2.02 6.80 14.51
N TRP A 39 2.49 5.78 13.80
CA TRP A 39 3.52 4.87 14.28
C TRP A 39 4.83 5.61 14.60
N ASN A 40 5.28 6.46 13.68
CA ASN A 40 6.50 7.24 13.85
C ASN A 40 6.39 8.17 15.06
N THR A 41 5.25 8.86 15.20
CA THR A 41 4.98 9.74 16.34
C THR A 41 5.01 8.97 17.67
N THR A 42 4.25 7.87 17.76
CA THR A 42 4.22 7.04 18.98
C THR A 42 5.60 6.48 19.34
N TYR A 43 6.39 6.08 18.33
CA TYR A 43 7.74 5.57 18.55
C TYR A 43 8.69 6.65 19.10
N VAL A 44 8.63 7.88 18.57
CA VAL A 44 9.42 9.00 19.07
C VAL A 44 9.06 9.34 20.51
N GLU A 45 7.77 9.30 20.86
CA GLU A 45 7.29 9.66 22.20
C GLU A 45 7.54 8.58 23.26
N THR A 46 7.37 7.31 22.90
CA THR A 46 7.31 6.21 23.88
C THR A 46 8.45 5.20 23.76
N GLY A 47 9.22 5.24 22.67
CA GLY A 47 10.19 4.21 22.29
C GLY A 47 9.54 2.88 21.89
N LYS A 48 8.22 2.82 21.76
CA LYS A 48 7.43 1.62 21.44
C LYS A 48 6.51 1.88 20.24
N GLY A 49 6.11 0.81 19.56
CA GLY A 49 5.18 0.89 18.43
C GLY A 49 3.74 1.13 18.87
N LEU A 50 2.81 1.10 17.91
CA LEU A 50 1.38 1.09 18.19
C LEU A 50 0.98 -0.30 18.70
N SER A 51 1.05 -0.50 20.03
CA SER A 51 0.67 -1.73 20.74
C SER A 51 0.14 -1.43 22.13
#